data_AF-A0A6V7JHF7-F1
#
_entry.id   AF-A0A6V7JHF7-F1
#
_cell.length_a   1.000
_cell.length_b   1.000
_cell.length_c   1.000
_cell.angle_alpha   90.00
_cell.angle_beta   90.00
_cell.angle_gamma   90.00
#
_symmetry.space_group_name_H-M   'P 1'
#
loop_
_entity.id
_entity.type
_entity.pdbx_description
1 polymer ?
#
loop_
_entity_poly.entity_id
_entity_poly.type
_entity_poly.pdbx_seq_one_letter_code
_entity_poly.pdbx_strand_id
1 'polypeptide(L)'
;DYNVSGLTFQWTDGMFGMALSEPKTDGSKTLYFHPMSGIHEFSVSTSLLKNQTALADPHYWQHFDIEGNKGPKTQGTSSVLDTETGIIYFTQINKNAVACWDTHEKLTPDSF
;
A
#
# COMPACT_ATOMS: atom_id res chain seq x y z
N ASP A 1 -15.88 -3.86 10.20
CA ASP A 1 -15.65 -4.75 11.36
C ASP A 1 -14.46 -5.64 11.13
N TYR A 2 -13.66 -5.81 12.18
CA TYR A 2 -12.56 -6.75 12.23
C TYR A 2 -12.99 -8.00 12.98
N ASN A 3 -12.58 -9.17 12.51
CA ASN A 3 -12.67 -10.41 13.26
C ASN A 3 -11.32 -11.09 13.25
N VAL A 4 -10.69 -11.18 14.41
CA VAL A 4 -9.39 -11.83 14.59
C VAL A 4 -9.56 -12.96 15.59
N SER A 5 -9.51 -14.19 15.10
CA SER A 5 -9.62 -15.39 15.94
C SER A 5 -10.88 -15.38 16.83
N GLY A 6 -12.01 -14.92 16.29
CA GLY A 6 -13.29 -14.85 17.01
C GLY A 6 -13.52 -13.56 17.81
N LEU A 7 -12.51 -12.70 17.96
CA LEU A 7 -12.67 -11.39 18.59
C LEU A 7 -13.10 -10.36 17.57
N THR A 8 -14.23 -9.72 17.83
CA THR A 8 -14.78 -8.67 16.96
C THR A 8 -14.52 -7.29 17.53
N PHE A 9 -13.97 -6.39 16.72
CA PHE A 9 -13.72 -5.00 17.09
C PHE A 9 -13.78 -4.08 15.88
N GLN A 10 -13.79 -2.78 16.13
CA GLN A 10 -13.79 -1.74 15.10
C GLN A 10 -12.54 -0.89 15.23
N TRP A 11 -11.80 -0.78 14.13
CA TRP A 11 -10.79 0.23 13.93
C TRP A 11 -11.19 1.07 12.72
N THR A 12 -10.86 2.36 12.79
CA THR A 12 -11.10 3.33 11.71
C THR A 12 -9.79 3.97 11.27
N ASP A 13 -8.67 3.29 11.56
CA ASP A 13 -7.33 3.80 11.33
C ASP A 13 -7.07 4.00 9.84
N GLY A 14 -6.49 5.17 9.53
CA GLY A 14 -6.09 5.58 8.19
C GLY A 14 -4.74 4.98 7.78
N MET A 15 -3.90 5.76 7.10
CA MET A 15 -2.58 5.35 6.60
C MET A 15 -1.76 4.58 7.65
N PHE A 16 -1.28 3.38 7.30
CA PHE A 16 -0.67 2.47 8.28
C PHE A 16 0.52 1.69 7.70
N GLY A 17 0.31 0.94 6.62
CA GLY A 17 1.35 0.14 5.98
C GLY A 17 2.06 0.92 4.89
N MET A 18 3.37 0.72 4.77
CA MET A 18 4.23 1.36 3.78
C MET A 18 5.33 0.40 3.33
N ALA A 19 5.63 0.38 2.03
CA ALA A 19 6.73 -0.37 1.45
C ALA A 19 7.44 0.47 0.39
N LEU A 20 8.77 0.42 0.35
CA LEU A 20 9.59 1.22 -0.57
C LEU A 20 10.21 0.34 -1.66
N SER A 21 10.11 0.78 -2.91
CA SER A 21 10.79 0.13 -4.04
C SER A 21 12.31 0.33 -4.01
N GLU A 22 13.01 -0.36 -4.90
CA GLU A 22 14.35 0.05 -5.31
C GLU A 22 14.37 1.48 -5.87
N PRO A 23 15.50 2.20 -5.76
CA PRO A 23 15.65 3.50 -6.40
C PRO A 23 15.56 3.38 -7.92
N LYS A 24 14.81 4.29 -8.54
CA LYS A 24 14.83 4.56 -9.98
C LYS A 24 16.14 5.26 -10.36
N THR A 25 16.39 5.44 -11.66
CA THR A 25 17.59 6.08 -12.20
C THR A 25 17.84 7.49 -11.65
N ASP A 26 16.78 8.23 -11.31
CA ASP A 26 16.83 9.57 -10.72
C ASP A 26 17.04 9.56 -9.19
N GLY A 27 17.20 8.38 -8.58
CA GLY A 27 17.33 8.17 -7.14
C GLY A 27 16.01 8.26 -6.37
N SER A 28 14.87 8.50 -7.04
CA SER A 28 13.55 8.43 -6.42
C SER A 28 13.13 6.97 -6.23
N LYS A 29 12.41 6.70 -5.15
CA LYS A 29 11.71 5.42 -4.92
C LYS A 29 10.21 5.61 -5.13
N THR A 30 9.51 4.55 -5.51
CA THR A 30 8.05 4.45 -5.34
C THR A 30 7.76 4.04 -3.89
N LEU A 31 6.92 4.80 -3.20
CA LEU A 31 6.36 4.44 -1.92
C LEU A 31 4.97 3.84 -2.16
N TYR A 32 4.81 2.56 -1.87
CA TYR A 32 3.52 1.90 -1.78
C TYR A 32 2.97 2.06 -0.37
N PHE A 33 1.67 2.31 -0.23
CA PHE A 33 1.05 2.50 1.07
C PHE A 33 -0.44 2.14 1.07
N HIS A 34 -0.95 1.80 2.25
CA HIS A 34 -2.35 1.53 2.47
C HIS A 34 -2.83 1.98 3.85
N PRO A 35 -4.12 2.32 3.99
CA PRO A 35 -4.73 2.49 5.30
C PRO A 35 -4.99 1.14 5.97
N MET A 36 -4.98 1.10 7.30
CA MET A 36 -5.36 -0.08 8.06
C MET A 36 -6.80 -0.49 7.74
N SER A 37 -7.71 0.49 7.75
CA SER A 37 -9.13 0.30 7.44
C SER A 37 -9.45 0.54 5.97
N GLY A 38 -8.69 -0.10 5.07
CA GLY A 38 -8.99 -0.12 3.65
C GLY A 38 -8.49 -1.36 2.94
N ILE A 39 -8.92 -1.49 1.69
CA ILE A 39 -8.62 -2.64 0.81
C ILE A 39 -8.02 -2.18 -0.52
N HIS A 40 -7.57 -0.94 -0.61
CA HIS A 40 -6.85 -0.43 -1.77
C HIS A 40 -5.38 -0.24 -1.41
N GLU A 41 -4.53 -0.43 -2.40
CA GLU A 41 -3.12 -0.06 -2.35
C GLU A 41 -2.94 1.22 -3.19
N PHE A 42 -2.06 2.10 -2.71
CA PHE A 42 -1.74 3.36 -3.36
C PHE A 42 -0.25 3.46 -3.55
N SER A 43 0.19 4.31 -4.47
CA SER A 43 1.59 4.65 -4.58
C SER A 43 1.84 6.12 -4.85
N VAL A 44 3.07 6.55 -4.58
CA VAL A 44 3.55 7.91 -4.86
C VAL A 44 5.06 7.90 -5.03
N SER A 45 5.58 8.81 -5.86
CA SER A 45 7.02 9.04 -5.93
C SER A 45 7.54 9.74 -4.68
N THR A 46 8.60 9.21 -4.08
CA THR A 46 9.31 9.88 -2.97
C THR A 46 9.96 11.20 -3.38
N SER A 47 10.16 11.48 -4.67
CA SER A 47 10.62 12.81 -5.12
C SER A 47 9.57 13.89 -4.85
N LEU A 48 8.28 13.58 -5.00
CA LEU A 48 7.18 14.47 -4.63
C LEU A 48 7.19 14.73 -3.12
N LEU A 49 7.33 13.67 -2.32
CA LEU A 49 7.31 13.78 -0.84
C LEU A 49 8.49 14.59 -0.28
N LYS A 50 9.64 14.55 -0.97
CA LYS A 50 10.83 15.34 -0.61
C LYS A 50 10.75 16.79 -1.10
N ASN A 51 9.85 17.11 -2.03
CA ASN A 51 9.69 18.44 -2.57
C ASN A 51 8.84 19.32 -1.63
N GLN A 52 9.51 20.22 -0.90
CA GLN A 52 8.87 21.11 0.07
C GLN A 52 7.87 22.10 -0.54
N THR A 53 7.92 22.33 -1.86
CA THR A 53 6.99 23.24 -2.56
C THR A 53 5.89 22.51 -3.31
N ALA A 54 5.81 21.16 -3.24
CA ALA A 54 4.82 20.38 -3.97
C ALA A 54 3.37 20.81 -3.68
N LEU A 55 3.07 21.24 -2.44
CA LEU A 55 1.72 21.69 -2.06
C LEU A 55 1.33 23.05 -2.64
N ALA A 56 2.26 23.78 -3.28
CA ALA A 56 1.92 24.99 -4.03
C ALA A 56 1.19 24.64 -5.34
N ASP A 57 1.31 23.40 -5.83
CA ASP A 57 0.53 22.91 -6.95
C ASP A 57 -0.90 22.59 -6.48
N PRO A 58 -1.92 23.32 -6.97
CA PRO A 58 -3.31 23.02 -6.68
C PRO A 58 -3.80 21.80 -7.46
N HIS A 59 -2.94 20.88 -7.90
CA HIS A 59 -3.27 19.57 -8.44
C HIS A 59 -2.38 18.45 -7.87
N TYR A 60 -1.62 18.70 -6.78
CA TYR A 60 -0.61 17.78 -6.25
C TYR A 60 -1.10 16.35 -5.97
N TRP A 61 -2.39 16.18 -5.65
CA TRP A 61 -3.00 14.88 -5.37
C TRP A 61 -3.06 13.97 -6.59
N GLN A 62 -2.96 14.51 -7.80
CA GLN A 62 -2.91 13.72 -9.05
C GLN A 62 -1.62 12.92 -9.19
N HIS A 63 -0.60 13.20 -8.37
CA HIS A 63 0.65 12.43 -8.33
C HIS A 63 0.56 11.17 -7.46
N PHE A 64 -0.58 10.92 -6.83
CA PHE A 64 -0.85 9.69 -6.10
C PHE A 64 -1.65 8.75 -6.98
N ASP A 65 -1.16 7.52 -7.10
CA ASP A 65 -1.76 6.49 -7.92
C ASP A 65 -2.58 5.53 -7.04
N ILE A 66 -3.68 5.04 -7.58
CA ILE A 66 -4.43 3.91 -7.01
C ILE A 66 -3.94 2.66 -7.75
N GLU A 67 -3.13 1.84 -7.07
CA GLU A 67 -2.56 0.63 -7.66
C GLU A 67 -3.64 -0.43 -7.93
N GLY A 68 -4.60 -0.53 -7.01
CA GLY A 68 -5.75 -1.42 -7.19
C GLY A 68 -6.47 -1.79 -5.92
N ASN A 69 -7.39 -2.72 -6.04
CA ASN A 69 -8.19 -3.27 -4.95
C ASN A 69 -7.71 -4.68 -4.61
N LYS A 70 -7.39 -4.91 -3.33
CA LYS A 70 -6.89 -6.16 -2.75
C LYS A 70 -8.00 -7.19 -2.48
N GLY A 71 -9.26 -6.82 -2.63
CA GLY A 71 -10.42 -7.68 -2.40
C GLY A 71 -10.95 -7.67 -0.96
N PRO A 72 -12.04 -8.40 -0.68
CA PRO A 72 -12.69 -8.38 0.62
C PRO A 72 -11.82 -8.90 1.77
N LYS A 73 -11.95 -8.29 2.95
CA LYS A 73 -11.27 -8.70 4.19
C LYS A 73 -9.74 -8.69 4.12
N THR A 74 -9.16 -7.85 3.27
CA THR A 74 -7.70 -7.73 3.09
C THR A 74 -7.08 -6.53 3.81
N GLN A 75 -7.81 -5.95 4.78
CA GLN A 75 -7.24 -5.00 5.72
C GLN A 75 -5.97 -5.59 6.35
N GLY A 76 -4.96 -4.75 6.52
CA GLY A 76 -3.63 -5.20 6.88
C GLY A 76 -2.82 -4.12 7.54
N THR A 77 -1.91 -4.53 8.43
CA THR A 77 -1.03 -3.62 9.15
C THR A 77 0.18 -3.31 8.28
N SER A 78 1.25 -4.10 8.42
CA SER A 78 2.53 -3.89 7.77
C SER A 78 2.58 -4.52 6.38
N SER A 79 3.35 -3.87 5.51
CA SER A 79 3.81 -4.39 4.22
C SER A 79 5.32 -4.22 4.10
N VAL A 80 5.95 -5.04 3.26
CA VAL A 80 7.38 -4.93 2.92
C VAL A 80 7.57 -5.37 1.48
N LEU A 81 8.39 -4.64 0.73
CA LEU A 81 8.75 -4.98 -0.64
C LEU A 81 10.08 -5.72 -0.63
N ASP A 82 10.12 -6.88 -1.26
CA ASP A 82 11.35 -7.55 -1.65
C ASP A 82 11.91 -6.86 -2.90
N THR A 83 13.06 -6.21 -2.72
CA THR A 83 13.65 -5.33 -3.72
C THR A 83 14.28 -6.08 -4.88
N GLU A 84 14.60 -7.36 -4.70
CA GLU A 84 15.16 -8.21 -5.76
C GLU A 84 14.07 -8.68 -6.74
N THR A 85 12.87 -8.98 -6.23
CA THR A 85 11.77 -9.54 -7.01
C THR A 85 10.69 -8.54 -7.38
N GLY A 86 10.57 -7.42 -6.64
CA GLY A 86 9.47 -6.48 -6.78
C GLY A 86 8.16 -6.97 -6.16
N ILE A 87 8.20 -8.02 -5.33
CA ILE A 87 7.04 -8.56 -4.63
C ILE A 87 6.82 -7.83 -3.32
N ILE A 88 5.62 -7.33 -3.08
CA ILE A 88 5.21 -6.80 -1.79
C ILE A 88 4.49 -7.90 -1.00
N TYR A 89 4.90 -8.10 0.24
CA TYR A 89 4.24 -8.97 1.20
C TYR A 89 3.36 -8.14 2.15
N PHE A 90 2.16 -8.64 2.42
CA PHE A 90 1.14 -7.97 3.24
C PHE A 90 0.67 -8.88 4.36
N THR A 91 0.65 -8.35 5.57
CA THR A 91 -0.08 -8.97 6.68
C THR A 91 -1.58 -8.72 6.54
N GLN A 92 -2.42 -9.75 6.70
CA GLN A 92 -3.88 -9.64 6.56
C GLN A 92 -4.58 -9.99 7.87
N ILE A 93 -5.06 -8.97 8.58
CA ILE A 93 -5.57 -9.14 9.94
C ILE A 93 -6.89 -9.94 9.98
N ASN A 94 -7.81 -9.69 9.04
CA ASN A 94 -9.11 -10.35 9.01
C ASN A 94 -9.05 -11.79 8.47
N LYS A 95 -7.94 -12.16 7.84
CA LYS A 95 -7.73 -13.48 7.24
C LYS A 95 -6.73 -14.32 8.04
N ASN A 96 -6.10 -13.76 9.09
CA ASN A 96 -5.01 -14.41 9.83
C ASN A 96 -3.93 -14.99 8.88
N ALA A 97 -3.55 -14.21 7.86
CA ALA A 97 -2.74 -14.69 6.75
C ALA A 97 -1.69 -13.65 6.31
N VAL A 98 -0.80 -14.10 5.42
CA VAL A 98 0.10 -13.24 4.64
C VAL A 98 -0.25 -13.43 3.17
N ALA A 99 -0.32 -12.33 2.42
CA ALA A 99 -0.46 -12.35 0.97
C ALA A 99 0.74 -11.66 0.32
N CYS A 100 0.84 -11.80 -0.99
CA CYS A 100 1.83 -11.11 -1.78
C CYS A 100 1.25 -10.57 -3.08
N TRP A 101 1.88 -9.54 -3.63
CA TRP A 101 1.57 -9.01 -4.94
C TRP A 101 2.85 -8.62 -5.66
N ASP A 102 2.97 -9.03 -6.91
CA ASP A 102 4.05 -8.63 -7.81
C ASP A 102 3.75 -7.25 -8.40
N THR A 103 4.58 -6.25 -8.13
CA THR A 103 4.38 -4.87 -8.62
C THR A 103 4.46 -4.72 -10.15
N HIS A 104 4.91 -5.76 -10.86
CA HIS A 104 4.87 -5.80 -12.33
C HIS A 104 3.51 -6.26 -12.88
N GLU A 105 2.64 -6.78 -12.02
CA GLU A 105 1.29 -7.24 -12.37
C GLU A 105 0.23 -6.26 -11.89
N LYS A 106 -0.88 -6.18 -12.63
CA LYS A 106 -2.00 -5.32 -12.22
C LYS A 106 -2.60 -5.82 -10.91
N LEU A 107 -2.74 -4.94 -9.91
CA LEU A 107 -3.37 -5.30 -8.64
C LEU A 107 -4.90 -5.41 -8.79
N THR A 108 -5.40 -6.62 -8.60
CA THR A 108 -6.83 -6.95 -8.58
C THR A 108 -7.09 -7.98 -7.49
N PRO A 109 -8.36 -8.22 -7.10
CA PRO A 109 -8.67 -9.27 -6.13
C PRO A 109 -8.24 -10.68 -6.55
N ASP A 110 -8.02 -10.94 -7.84
CA ASP A 110 -7.60 -12.25 -8.36
C ASP A 110 -6.07 -12.41 -8.40
N SER A 111 -5.33 -11.30 -8.44
CA SER A 111 -3.86 -11.24 -8.46
C SER A 111 -3.24 -10.92 -7.11
N PHE A 112 -4.05 -10.93 -6.04
CA PHE A 112 -3.68 -10.62 -4.65
C PHE A 112 -4.05 -11.76 -3.70
#